data_AF-A0A2T6F931-F1
#
_entry.id   AF-A0A2T6F931-F1
#
_cell.length_a   1.000
_cell.length_b   1.000
_cell.length_c   1.000
_cell.angle_alpha   90.00
_cell.angle_beta   90.00
_cell.angle_gamma   90.00
#
_symmetry.space_group_name_H-M   'P 1'
#
loop_
_entity.id
_entity.type
_entity.pdbx_description
1 polymer ?
#
loop_
_entity_poly.entity_id
_entity_poly.type
_entity_poly.pdbx_seq_one_letter_code
_entity_poly.pdbx_strand_id
1 'polypeptide(L)'
;MADTETISTLAVKIRQNLKGQAAIVIIQHHNGSISMVADGCNHAQANSMLSLGIHLNLKQHDEQVLAGAAGQDAQTLAQEIEVLNA
;
A
#
# COMPACT_ATOMS: atom_id res chain seq x y z
N MET A 1 -16.34 -18.84 -1.54
CA MET A 1 -16.13 -18.97 -0.08
C MET A 1 -14.76 -19.58 0.30
N ALA A 2 -14.05 -20.27 -0.60
CA ALA A 2 -12.73 -20.84 -0.30
C ALA A 2 -11.56 -19.81 -0.22
N ASP A 3 -11.70 -18.62 -0.83
CA ASP A 3 -10.61 -17.63 -0.86
C ASP A 3 -10.41 -16.89 0.47
N THR A 4 -11.49 -16.53 1.17
CA THR A 4 -11.39 -15.71 2.39
C THR A 4 -10.67 -16.45 3.52
N GLU A 5 -10.92 -17.74 3.70
CA GLU A 5 -10.29 -18.57 4.75
C GLU A 5 -8.79 -18.76 4.49
N THR A 6 -8.40 -18.85 3.22
CA THR A 6 -7.01 -18.91 2.78
C THR A 6 -6.28 -17.60 3.05
N ILE A 7 -6.91 -16.45 2.79
CA ILE A 7 -6.31 -15.12 2.97
C ILE A 7 -6.21 -14.75 4.46
N SER A 8 -7.21 -15.11 5.28
CA SER A 8 -7.13 -14.91 6.74
C SER A 8 -5.96 -15.69 7.35
N THR A 9 -5.76 -16.93 6.92
CA THR A 9 -4.60 -17.73 7.34
C THR A 9 -3.28 -17.09 6.90
N LEU A 10 -3.25 -16.48 5.72
CA LEU A 10 -2.07 -15.77 5.22
C LEU A 10 -1.73 -14.54 6.07
N ALA A 11 -2.72 -13.74 6.47
CA ALA A 11 -2.50 -12.56 7.33
C ALA A 11 -1.89 -12.96 8.68
N VAL A 12 -2.41 -14.02 9.30
CA VAL A 12 -1.85 -14.57 10.56
C VAL A 12 -0.40 -15.03 10.37
N LYS A 13 -0.11 -15.79 9.31
CA LYS A 13 1.25 -16.27 9.02
C LYS A 13 2.23 -15.13 8.78
N ILE A 14 1.84 -14.10 8.02
CA ILE A 14 2.68 -12.92 7.76
C ILE A 14 2.97 -12.20 9.08
N ARG A 15 1.96 -11.95 9.91
CA ARG A 15 2.13 -11.29 11.20
C ARG A 15 3.12 -12.05 12.09
N GLN A 16 2.96 -13.37 12.19
CA GLN A 16 3.83 -14.23 13.00
C GLN A 16 5.27 -14.25 12.48
N ASN A 17 5.45 -14.41 11.16
CA ASN A 17 6.78 -14.50 10.54
C ASN A 17 7.56 -13.18 10.63
N LEU A 18 6.88 -12.05 10.45
CA LEU A 18 7.47 -10.72 10.57
C LEU A 18 7.53 -10.23 12.02
N LYS A 19 7.04 -11.02 12.98
CA LYS A 19 6.91 -10.66 14.41
C LYS A 19 6.19 -9.32 14.60
N GLY A 20 5.21 -9.04 13.74
CA GLY A 20 4.42 -7.82 13.75
C GLY A 20 3.30 -7.86 14.79
N GLN A 21 2.85 -6.69 15.23
CA GLN A 21 1.68 -6.57 16.12
C GLN A 21 0.36 -6.78 15.38
N ALA A 22 0.31 -6.37 14.10
CA ALA A 22 -0.83 -6.50 13.21
C ALA A 22 -0.35 -6.72 11.78
N ALA A 23 -1.21 -7.27 10.92
CA ALA A 23 -0.96 -7.38 9.50
C ALA A 23 -2.25 -7.07 8.72
N ILE A 24 -2.09 -6.37 7.60
CA ILE A 24 -3.16 -6.18 6.61
C ILE A 24 -2.65 -6.74 5.30
N VAL A 25 -3.43 -7.63 4.70
CA VAL A 25 -3.14 -8.26 3.42
C VAL A 25 -4.18 -7.81 2.42
N ILE A 26 -3.72 -7.19 1.34
CA ILE A 26 -4.55 -6.79 0.20
C ILE A 26 -4.13 -7.65 -0.98
N ILE A 27 -5.09 -8.32 -1.61
CA ILE A 27 -4.86 -9.16 -2.79
C ILE A 27 -5.75 -8.67 -3.91
N GLN A 28 -5.13 -8.41 -5.06
CA GLN A 28 -5.84 -8.22 -6.32
C GLN A 28 -5.97 -9.58 -7.01
N HIS A 29 -7.21 -9.99 -7.24
CA HIS A 29 -7.52 -11.22 -7.96
C HIS A 29 -7.46 -11.00 -9.47
N HIS A 30 -7.28 -12.08 -10.22
CA HIS A 30 -7.18 -12.04 -11.69
C HIS A 30 -8.45 -11.53 -12.37
N ASN A 31 -9.61 -11.62 -11.70
CA ASN A 31 -10.88 -11.05 -12.16
C ASN A 31 -11.02 -9.54 -11.86
N GLY A 32 -9.97 -8.89 -11.37
CA GLY A 32 -9.95 -7.48 -11.00
C GLY A 32 -10.56 -7.15 -9.63
N SER A 33 -11.15 -8.12 -8.93
CA SER A 33 -11.65 -7.90 -7.57
C SER A 33 -10.52 -7.77 -6.55
N ILE A 34 -10.78 -7.07 -5.45
CA ILE A 34 -9.82 -6.88 -4.36
C ILE A 34 -10.38 -7.53 -3.10
N SER A 35 -9.56 -8.34 -2.43
CA SER A 35 -9.83 -8.85 -1.09
C SER A 35 -8.87 -8.24 -0.10
N MET A 36 -9.38 -7.90 1.08
CA MET A 36 -8.60 -7.36 2.17
C MET A 36 -8.90 -8.15 3.45
N VAL A 37 -7.85 -8.57 4.16
CA VAL A 37 -7.96 -9.15 5.49
C VAL A 37 -6.98 -8.49 6.42
N ALA A 38 -7.44 -8.21 7.64
CA ALA A 38 -6.63 -7.65 8.71
C ALA A 38 -6.60 -8.62 9.90
N ASP A 39 -5.42 -8.83 10.48
CA ASP A 39 -5.20 -9.63 11.69
C ASP A 39 -4.47 -8.79 12.75
N GLY A 40 -4.80 -9.00 14.02
CA GLY A 40 -4.17 -8.30 15.15
C GLY A 40 -4.49 -6.80 15.26
N CYS A 41 -5.49 -6.29 14.54
CA CYS A 41 -5.93 -4.89 14.63
C CYS A 41 -7.45 -4.74 14.50
N ASN A 42 -7.98 -3.65 15.08
CA ASN A 42 -9.36 -3.23 14.88
C ASN A 42 -9.51 -2.34 13.64
N HIS A 43 -10.74 -1.96 13.29
CA HIS A 43 -11.01 -1.13 12.10
C HIS A 43 -10.29 0.22 12.10
N ALA A 44 -10.17 0.89 13.25
CA ALA A 44 -9.51 2.19 13.33
C ALA A 44 -7.99 2.07 13.10
N GLN A 45 -7.37 1.05 13.71
CA GLN A 45 -5.96 0.72 13.49
C GLN A 45 -5.71 0.30 12.05
N ALA A 46 -6.59 -0.52 11.46
CA ALA A 46 -6.49 -0.94 10.08
C ALA A 46 -6.52 0.25 9.12
N ASN A 47 -7.48 1.17 9.29
CA ASN A 47 -7.57 2.39 8.50
C ASN A 47 -6.32 3.26 8.64
N SER A 48 -5.79 3.41 9.86
CA SER A 48 -4.57 4.19 10.09
C SER A 48 -3.36 3.60 9.37
N MET A 49 -3.20 2.27 9.43
CA MET A 49 -2.13 1.56 8.71
C MET A 49 -2.29 1.68 7.19
N LEU A 50 -3.51 1.58 6.67
CA LEU A 50 -3.79 1.75 5.25
C LEU A 50 -3.46 3.16 4.77
N SER A 51 -3.85 4.19 5.54
CA SER A 51 -3.50 5.59 5.23
C SER A 51 -1.99 5.80 5.18
N LEU A 52 -1.24 5.22 6.12
CA LEU A 52 0.22 5.25 6.09
C LEU A 52 0.78 4.54 4.84
N GLY A 53 0.26 3.37 4.51
CA GLY A 53 0.68 2.62 3.31
C GLY A 53 0.40 3.38 2.01
N ILE A 54 -0.76 4.02 1.89
CA ILE A 54 -1.10 4.88 0.74
C ILE A 54 -0.13 6.06 0.65
N HIS A 55 0.15 6.72 1.76
CA HIS A 55 1.10 7.84 1.79
C HIS A 55 2.50 7.40 1.35
N LEU A 56 2.99 6.26 1.85
CA LEU A 56 4.29 5.70 1.45
C LEU A 56 4.32 5.35 -0.05
N ASN A 57 3.27 4.73 -0.57
CA ASN A 57 3.18 4.39 -2.00
C ASN A 57 3.19 5.64 -2.89
N LEU A 58 2.44 6.69 -2.51
CA LEU A 58 2.42 7.95 -3.24
C LEU A 58 3.79 8.64 -3.20
N LYS A 59 4.43 8.67 -2.04
CA LYS A 59 5.78 9.22 -1.91
C LYS A 59 6.79 8.47 -2.78
N GLN A 60 6.76 7.14 -2.78
CA GLN A 60 7.62 6.32 -3.65
C GLN A 60 7.34 6.56 -5.13
N HIS A 61 6.07 6.75 -5.50
CA HIS A 61 5.69 7.11 -6.86
C HIS A 61 6.27 8.47 -7.25
N ASP A 62 6.15 9.49 -6.39
CA ASP A 62 6.69 10.83 -6.66
C ASP A 62 8.22 10.78 -6.82
N GLU A 63 8.92 10.04 -5.96
CA GLU A 63 10.37 9.80 -6.08
C GLU A 63 10.74 9.15 -7.43
N GLN A 64 9.93 8.22 -7.92
CA GLN A 64 10.13 7.59 -9.24
C GLN A 64 9.87 8.56 -10.40
N VAL A 65 8.84 9.40 -10.31
CA VAL A 65 8.54 10.43 -11.31
C VAL A 65 9.69 11.44 -11.37
N LEU A 66 10.17 11.92 -10.22
CA LEU A 66 11.31 12.84 -10.13
C LEU A 66 12.62 12.21 -10.63
N ALA A 67 12.77 10.89 -10.51
CA ALA A 67 13.88 10.14 -11.12
C ALA A 67 13.72 9.93 -12.64
N GLY A 68 12.61 10.36 -13.24
CA GLY A 68 12.35 10.28 -14.69
C GLY A 68 11.69 8.99 -15.15
N ALA A 69 11.24 8.11 -14.24
CA ALA A 69 10.63 6.83 -14.60
C ALA A 69 9.31 6.98 -15.40
N ALA A 70 8.62 8.11 -15.24
CA ALA A 70 7.38 8.42 -15.94
C ALA A 70 7.58 9.27 -17.22
N GLY A 71 8.83 9.54 -17.62
CA GLY A 71 9.18 10.39 -18.76
C GLY A 71 9.45 11.85 -18.41
N GLN A 72 10.02 12.57 -19.37
CA GLN A 72 10.63 13.89 -19.14
C GLN A 72 9.61 15.00 -18.85
N ASP A 73 8.46 14.98 -19.52
CA ASP A 73 7.38 15.94 -19.26
C ASP A 73 6.84 15.82 -17.83
N ALA A 74 6.63 14.58 -17.37
CA ALA A 74 6.16 14.30 -16.01
C ALA A 74 7.19 14.70 -14.95
N GLN A 75 8.48 14.45 -15.21
CA GLN A 75 9.57 14.86 -14.33
C GLN A 75 9.67 16.39 -14.22
N THR A 76 9.58 17.10 -15.34
CA THR A 76 9.66 18.57 -15.38
C THR A 76 8.51 19.18 -14.58
N LEU A 77 7.28 18.71 -14.80
CA LEU A 77 6.11 19.16 -14.05
C LEU A 77 6.25 18.87 -12.54
N ALA A 78 6.76 17.69 -12.17
CA ALA A 78 6.96 17.35 -10.76
C ALA A 78 7.97 18.28 -10.08
N GLN A 79 9.07 18.64 -10.75
CA GLN A 79 10.05 19.60 -10.24
C GLN A 79 9.48 21.01 -10.09
N GLU A 80 8.66 21.47 -11.05
CA GLU A 80 7.98 22.77 -10.96
C GLU A 80 7.03 22.83 -9.75
N ILE A 81 6.28 21.74 -9.49
CA ILE A 81 5.40 21.63 -8.33
C ILE A 81 6.18 21.66 -7.01
N GLU A 82 7.34 20.99 -6.91
CA GLU A 82 8.18 21.05 -5.70
C GLU A 82 8.65 22.48 -5.40
N VAL A 83 9.10 23.23 -6.41
CA VAL A 83 9.53 24.62 -6.24
C VAL A 83 8.39 25.53 -5.79
N LEU A 84 7.17 25.32 -6.30
CA LEU A 84 6.00 26.11 -5.92
C LEU A 84 5.52 25.86 -4.48
N ASN A 85 5.80 24.67 -3.94
CA ASN A 85 5.37 24.25 -2.60
C ASN A 85 6.45 24.45 -1.52
N ALA A 86 7.65 24.90 -1.89
CA ALA A 86 8.77 25.19 -0.99
C ALA A 86 8.67 26.59 -0.36
#